data_AF-A0A2V6Z0Y5-F1
#
_entry.id   AF-A0A2V6Z0Y5-F1
#
_cell.length_a   1.000
_cell.length_b   1.000
_cell.length_c   1.000
_cell.angle_alpha   90.00
_cell.angle_beta   90.00
_cell.angle_gamma   90.00
#
_symmetry.space_group_name_H-M   'P 1'
#
loop_
_entity.id
_entity.type
_entity.pdbx_description
1 polymer ?
#
loop_
_entity_poly.entity_id
_entity_poly.type
_entity_poly.pdbx_seq_one_letter_code
_entity_poly.pdbx_strand_id
1 'polypeptide(L)' 'LLGVEPTIDSGSDLQQVLGFLMQRAPSFSLRGGTREILRGIIARGLGLR' A
#
# COMPACT_ATOMS: atom_id res chain seq x y z
N LEU A 1 -10.29 4.73 9.35
CA LEU A 1 -10.16 5.45 8.05
C LEU A 1 -11.20 4.99 7.02
N LEU A 2 -11.62 3.72 6.96
CA LEU A 2 -12.68 3.29 6.02
C LEU A 2 -13.83 2.47 6.66
N GLY A 3 -13.71 2.02 7.92
CA GLY A 3 -14.80 1.36 8.65
C GLY A 3 -15.24 0.00 8.08
N VAL A 4 -14.48 -0.55 7.13
CA VAL A 4 -14.75 -1.82 6.47
C VAL A 4 -13.60 -2.79 6.77
N GLU A 5 -13.92 -4.04 7.05
CA GLU A 5 -12.90 -5.06 7.29
C GLU A 5 -12.40 -5.69 5.99
N PRO A 6 -11.07 -5.92 5.87
CA PRO A 6 -10.46 -6.59 4.74
C PRO A 6 -10.93 -8.04 4.66
N THR A 7 -11.08 -8.52 3.43
CA THR A 7 -11.45 -9.91 3.14
C THR A 7 -10.60 -10.42 1.98
N ILE A 8 -10.54 -11.73 1.82
CA ILE A 8 -9.93 -12.39 0.65
C ILE A 8 -11.06 -13.22 0.07
N ASP A 9 -11.51 -12.89 -1.14
CA ASP A 9 -12.52 -13.63 -1.91
C ASP A 9 -13.97 -13.59 -1.38
N SER A 10 -14.33 -12.56 -0.59
CA SER A 10 -15.72 -12.31 -0.18
C SER A 10 -15.96 -10.82 0.07
N GLY A 11 -17.22 -10.37 0.14
CA GLY A 11 -17.53 -8.95 0.36
C GLY A 11 -17.30 -8.05 -0.86
N SER A 12 -17.31 -6.74 -0.66
CA SER A 12 -17.18 -5.76 -1.75
C SER A 12 -15.78 -5.71 -2.36
N ASP A 13 -15.66 -5.21 -3.60
CA ASP A 13 -14.38 -5.01 -4.29
C ASP A 13 -13.38 -4.22 -3.44
N LEU A 14 -13.86 -3.20 -2.72
CA LEU A 14 -13.03 -2.41 -1.80
C LEU A 14 -12.43 -3.28 -0.67
N GLN A 15 -13.23 -4.17 -0.08
CA GLN A 15 -12.77 -5.05 1.00
C GLN A 15 -11.76 -6.08 0.51
N GLN A 16 -11.97 -6.61 -0.69
CA GLN A 16 -11.08 -7.58 -1.31
C GLN A 16 -9.74 -6.95 -1.70
N VAL A 17 -9.77 -5.76 -2.32
CA VAL A 17 -8.55 -4.99 -2.63
C VAL A 17 -7.82 -4.59 -1.35
N LEU A 18 -8.54 -4.16 -0.30
CA LEU A 18 -7.96 -3.85 0.99
C LEU A 18 -7.27 -5.07 1.61
N GLY A 19 -7.91 -6.24 1.58
CA GLY A 19 -7.33 -7.49 2.09
C GLY A 19 -6.12 -7.95 1.31
N PHE A 20 -6.16 -7.86 -0.02
CA PHE A 20 -4.99 -8.09 -0.87
C PHE A 20 -3.83 -7.16 -0.50
N LEU A 21 -4.09 -5.86 -0.39
CA LEU A 21 -3.08 -4.87 -0.04
C LEU A 21 -2.51 -5.09 1.36
N MET A 22 -3.31 -5.42 2.36
CA MET A 22 -2.81 -5.67 3.72
C MET A 22 -1.87 -6.87 3.80
N GLN A 23 -2.11 -7.92 3.02
CA GLN A 23 -1.23 -9.09 2.97
C GLN A 23 0.04 -8.87 2.14
N ARG A 24 -0.07 -8.06 1.09
CA ARG A 24 1.01 -7.80 0.14
C ARG A 24 1.82 -6.55 0.47
N ALA A 25 1.35 -5.71 1.38
CA ALA A 25 2.04 -4.51 1.80
C ALA A 25 3.38 -4.89 2.44
N PRO A 26 4.50 -4.56 1.80
CA PRO A 26 5.78 -4.84 2.42
C PRO A 26 5.97 -3.90 3.61
N SER A 27 6.07 -4.45 4.81
CA SER A 27 6.39 -3.68 6.01
C SER A 27 7.90 -3.51 6.13
N PHE A 28 8.45 -2.51 5.43
CA PHE A 28 9.84 -2.11 5.61
C PHE A 28 9.93 -1.01 6.66
N SER A 29 10.23 -1.39 7.90
CA SER A 29 10.72 -0.43 8.88
C SER A 29 12.16 -0.08 8.54
N LEU A 30 12.36 1.04 7.86
CA LEU A 30 13.69 1.58 7.64
C LEU A 30 13.89 2.75 8.61
N ARG A 31 14.89 2.63 9.50
CA ARG A 31 15.58 3.84 9.96
C ARG A 31 16.10 4.53 8.69
N GLY A 32 15.46 5.64 8.32
CA GLY A 32 15.91 6.57 7.27
C GLY A 32 15.92 6.08 5.82
N GLY A 33 15.14 5.06 5.45
CA GLY A 33 15.19 4.52 4.08
C GLY A 33 13.88 4.66 3.29
N THR A 34 12.74 4.26 3.87
CA THR A 34 11.49 4.10 3.10
C THR A 34 10.88 5.44 2.74
N ARG A 35 10.92 6.40 3.67
CA ARG A 35 10.34 7.73 3.45
C ARG A 35 11.17 8.53 2.46
N GLU A 36 12.49 8.40 2.52
CA GLU A 36 13.44 9.03 1.59
C GLU A 36 13.33 8.44 0.18
N ILE A 37 13.18 7.11 0.05
CA ILE A 37 12.92 6.44 -1.23
C ILE A 37 11.55 6.87 -1.80
N LEU A 38 10.49 6.84 -0.99
CA LEU A 38 9.15 7.22 -1.43
C LEU A 38 9.08 8.70 -1.83
N ARG A 39 9.73 9.59 -1.06
CA ARG A 39 9.89 11.00 -1.41
C ARG A 39 10.65 11.15 -2.73
N GLY A 40 11.69 10.35 -2.96
CA GLY A 40 12.40 10.30 -4.23
C GLY A 40 11.53 9.83 -5.40
N ILE A 41 10.66 8.83 -5.21
CA ILE A 41 9.74 8.32 -6.25
C ILE A 41 8.65 9.35 -6.58
N ILE A 42 8.09 10.01 -5.56
CA ILE A 42 7.09 11.07 -5.72
C ILE A 42 7.71 12.32 -6.36
N ALA A 43 8.93 12.71 -5.94
CA ALA A 43 9.65 13.86 -6.50
C ALA A 43 10.14 13.61 -7.94
N ARG A 44 10.43 12.35 -8.29
CA ARG A 44 10.64 11.90 -9.67
C ARG A 44 9.32 11.65 -10.43
N GLY A 45 8.19 12.00 -9.82
CA GLY A 45 6.89 12.12 -10.46
C GLY A 45 6.21 10.80 -10.83
N LEU A 46 6.53 9.65 -10.21
CA LEU A 46 6.04 8.36 -10.71
C LEU A 46 6.37 8.19 -12.21
N GLY A 47 7.65 8.36 -12.58
CA GLY A 47 8.21 7.91 -13.86
C GLY A 47 8.17 6.39 -14.03
N LEU A 48 7.00 5.79 -13.76
CA LEU A 48 6.62 4.43 -14.11
C LEU A 48 6.22 4.50 -15.58
N ARG A 49 7.09 3.97 -16.43
CA ARG A 49 6.62 3.48 -17.73
C ARG A 49 5.83 2.21 -17.48
#